data_AF-A0A351WNU5-F1
#
_entry.id   AF-A0A351WNU5-F1
#
_cell.length_a   1.000
_cell.length_b   1.000
_cell.length_c   1.000
_cell.angle_alpha   90.00
_cell.angle_beta   90.00
_cell.angle_gamma   90.00
#
_symmetry.space_group_name_H-M   'P 1'
#
loop_
_entity.id
_entity.type
_entity.pdbx_description
1 polymer ?
#
loop_
_entity_poly.entity_id
_entity_poly.type
_entity_poly.pdbx_seq_one_letter_code
_entity_poly.pdbx_strand_id
1 'polypeptide(L)' 'MHLIMERIHLECWPGSARSMGDHDIWIAATASVLKATLLTTDHDFDHLDGHFCEVIYIDPQ' A
#
# COMPACT_ATOMS: atom_id res chain seq x y z
N MET A 1 1.42 -11.98 -8.52
CA MET A 1 1.32 -11.81 -7.05
C MET A 1 2.70 -11.71 -6.42
N HIS A 2 3.56 -12.75 -6.51
CA HIS A 2 4.90 -12.74 -5.89
C HIS A 2 5.76 -11.50 -6.22
N LEU A 3 5.89 -11.13 -7.51
CA LEU A 3 6.71 -9.99 -7.94
C LEU A 3 6.18 -8.60 -7.50
N ILE A 4 4.88 -8.46 -7.23
CA ILE A 4 4.31 -7.18 -6.77
C ILE A 4 4.53 -7.02 -5.26
N MET A 5 4.38 -8.11 -4.50
CA MET A 5 4.67 -8.13 -3.06
C MET A 5 6.12 -7.75 -2.79
N GLU A 6 7.07 -8.34 -3.52
CA GLU A 6 8.50 -8.02 -3.36
C GLU A 6 8.80 -6.56 -3.67
N ARG A 7 8.16 -5.99 -4.70
CA ARG A 7 8.38 -4.58 -5.06
C ARG A 7 7.83 -3.62 -4.01
N ILE A 8 6.62 -3.85 -3.51
CA ILE A 8 6.06 -3.02 -2.43
C ILE A 8 6.89 -3.17 -1.16
N HIS A 9 7.29 -4.39 -0.80
CA HIS A 9 8.14 -4.64 0.37
C HIS A 9 9.51 -3.95 0.30
N LEU A 10 10.13 -3.90 -0.90
CA LEU A 10 11.40 -3.20 -1.10
C LEU A 10 11.26 -1.68 -0.98
N GLU A 11 10.13 -1.10 -1.39
CA GLU A 11 9.86 0.34 -1.20
C GLU A 11 9.53 0.68 0.26
N CYS A 12 8.99 -0.28 1.01
CA CYS A 12 8.58 -0.12 2.41
C CYS A 12 9.60 -0.69 3.43
N TRP A 13 10.91 -0.58 3.12
CA TRP A 13 11.97 -1.24 3.89
C TRP A 13 11.93 -0.96 5.41
N PRO A 14 12.10 -1.97 6.28
CA PRO A 14 12.10 -1.80 7.73
C PRO A 14 13.22 -0.85 8.20
N GLY A 15 12.85 0.26 8.86
CA GLY A 15 13.79 1.27 9.34
C GLY A 15 13.93 2.51 8.46
N SER A 16 13.19 2.58 7.35
CA SER A 16 12.94 3.83 6.63
C SER A 16 11.67 4.51 7.18
N ALA A 17 11.47 5.80 6.90
CA ALA A 17 10.24 6.53 7.24
C ALA A 17 8.99 6.02 6.48
N ARG A 18 9.13 4.97 5.65
CA ARG A 18 8.08 4.36 4.82
C ARG A 18 7.86 2.89 5.16
N SER A 19 8.26 2.43 6.35
CA SER A 19 8.01 1.05 6.76
C SER A 19 6.51 0.79 6.89
N MET A 20 6.00 -0.27 6.26
CA MET A 20 4.62 -0.73 6.37
C MET A 20 4.57 -2.13 7.00
N GLY A 21 3.46 -2.45 7.67
CA GLY A 21 3.23 -3.78 8.21
C GLY A 21 3.01 -4.83 7.11
N ASP A 22 3.26 -6.10 7.43
CA ASP A 22 3.07 -7.19 6.46
C ASP A 22 1.64 -7.21 5.90
N HIS A 23 0.62 -7.00 6.75
CA HIS A 23 -0.78 -6.95 6.30
C HIS A 23 -1.04 -5.82 5.31
N ASP A 24 -0.45 -4.65 5.52
CA ASP A 24 -0.63 -3.49 4.66
C ASP A 24 -0.02 -3.75 3.27
N ILE A 25 1.13 -4.44 3.24
CA ILE A 25 1.75 -4.90 1.99
C ILE A 25 0.82 -5.84 1.23
N TRP A 26 0.18 -6.81 1.91
CA TRP A 26 -0.79 -7.71 1.27
C TRP A 26 -2.02 -6.98 0.73
N ILE A 27 -2.54 -5.99 1.47
CA ILE A 27 -3.67 -5.16 1.05
C ILE A 27 -3.31 -4.35 -0.20
N ALA A 28 -2.18 -3.62 -0.15
CA ALA A 28 -1.71 -2.79 -1.26
C ALA A 28 -1.43 -3.59 -2.52
N ALA A 29 -0.78 -4.75 -2.38
CA ALA A 29 -0.48 -5.62 -3.51
C ALA A 29 -1.73 -6.25 -4.12
N THR A 30 -2.76 -6.55 -3.31
CA THR A 30 -4.06 -7.02 -3.82
C THR A 30 -4.73 -5.93 -4.65
N ALA A 31 -4.77 -4.69 -4.14
CA ALA A 31 -5.30 -3.54 -4.88
C ALA A 31 -4.53 -3.30 -6.20
N SER A 32 -3.19 -3.36 -6.15
CA SER A 32 -2.33 -3.19 -7.31
C SER A 32 -2.55 -4.26 -8.39
N VAL A 33 -2.61 -5.54 -8.01
CA VAL A 33 -2.85 -6.66 -8.95
C VAL A 33 -4.21 -6.53 -9.63
N LEU A 34 -5.24 -6.13 -8.87
CA LEU A 34 -6.60 -5.99 -9.37
C LEU A 34 -6.85 -4.65 -10.09
N LYS A 35 -5.89 -3.71 -10.03
CA LYS A 35 -6.06 -2.32 -10.45
C LYS A 35 -7.26 -1.65 -9.77
N ALA A 36 -7.45 -1.96 -8.49
CA ALA A 36 -8.52 -1.40 -7.66
C ALA A 36 -8.04 -0.14 -6.94
N THR A 37 -8.99 0.75 -6.65
CA THR A 37 -8.81 1.88 -5.75
C THR A 37 -8.84 1.39 -4.29
N LEU A 38 -7.81 1.70 -3.52
CA LEU A 38 -7.71 1.37 -2.10
C LEU A 38 -8.38 2.47 -1.27
N LEU A 39 -9.54 2.16 -0.71
CA LEU A 39 -10.24 3.01 0.24
C LEU A 39 -9.77 2.66 1.65
N THR A 40 -9.23 3.63 2.38
CA THR A 40 -8.65 3.39 3.69
C THR A 40 -8.81 4.60 4.61
N THR A 41 -8.78 4.37 5.92
CA THR A 41 -8.69 5.41 6.96
C THR A 41 -7.26 5.52 7.51
N ASP A 42 -6.32 4.78 6.93
CA ASP A 42 -4.95 4.66 7.39
C ASP A 42 -4.01 5.41 6.43
N HIS A 43 -3.24 6.35 6.98
CA HIS A 43 -2.30 7.19 6.24
C HIS A 43 -1.02 6.45 5.86
N ASP A 44 -0.77 5.25 6.39
CA ASP A 44 0.41 4.47 6.01
C ASP A 44 0.41 4.13 4.50
N PHE A 45 -0.74 4.15 3.83
CA PHE A 45 -0.85 3.90 2.39
C PHE A 45 -0.61 5.13 1.51
N ASP A 46 -0.52 6.34 2.06
CA ASP A 46 -0.48 7.60 1.28
C ASP A 46 0.70 7.62 0.29
N HIS A 47 1.83 7.03 0.66
CA HIS A 47 3.03 6.99 -0.18
C HIS A 47 2.95 6.00 -1.36
N LEU A 48 1.91 5.15 -1.39
CA LEU A 48 1.66 4.22 -2.49
C LEU A 48 0.75 4.82 -3.58
N ASP A 49 0.06 5.93 -3.27
CA ASP A 49 -0.87 6.57 -4.18
C ASP A 49 -0.18 7.03 -5.47
N GLY A 50 -0.77 6.68 -6.61
CA GLY A 50 -0.22 6.95 -7.93
C GLY A 50 1.04 6.14 -8.29
N HIS A 51 1.61 5.36 -7.38
CA HIS A 51 2.79 4.52 -7.61
C HIS A 51 2.43 3.04 -7.82
N PHE A 52 1.62 2.48 -6.91
CA PHE A 52 1.24 1.05 -6.95
C PHE A 52 -0.25 0.83 -7.12
N CYS A 53 -1.06 1.72 -6.56
CA CYS A 53 -2.51 1.75 -6.68
C CYS A 53 -2.99 3.20 -6.47
N GLU A 54 -4.25 3.46 -6.80
CA GLU A 54 -4.92 4.69 -6.38
C GLU A 54 -5.36 4.50 -4.92
N VAL A 55 -5.10 5.50 -4.08
CA VAL A 55 -5.49 5.49 -2.66
C VAL A 55 -6.44 6.65 -2.39
N ILE A 56 -7.57 6.36 -1.74
CA ILE A 56 -8.53 7.36 -1.28
C ILE A 56 -8.66 7.25 0.23
N TYR A 57 -8.25 8.31 0.93
CA TYR A 57 -8.45 8.43 2.35
C TYR A 57 -9.93 8.72 2.67
N ILE A 58 -10.48 8.00 3.64
CA ILE A 58 -11.81 8.22 4.20
C ILE A 58 -11.63 8.64 5.66
N ASP A 59 -12.20 9.79 6.04
CA ASP A 59 -12.30 10.21 7.44
C ASP A 59 -13.43 9.45 8.13
N PRO A 60 -13.14 8.63 9.17
CA PRO A 60 -14.13 7.72 9.75
C PRO A 60 -15.20 8.36 10.65
N GLN A 61 -15.13 9.66 10.97
CA GLN A 61 -16.07 10.45 11.82
C GLN A 61 -16.73 9.73 13.02
#